data_AF-A0A354ZAE7-F1
#
_entry.id   AF-A0A354ZAE7-F1
#
_cell.length_a   1.000
_cell.length_b   1.000
_cell.length_c   1.000
_cell.angle_alpha   90.00
_cell.angle_beta   90.00
_cell.angle_gamma   90.00
#
_symmetry.space_group_name_H-M   'P 1'
#
loop_
_entity.id
_entity.type
_entity.pdbx_description
1 polymer ?
#
loop_
_entity_poly.entity_id
_entity_poly.type
_entity_poly.pdbx_seq_one_letter_code
_entity_poly.pdbx_strand_id
1 'polypeptide(L)'
;LFFEAVQYQYPGTDEEQCYVDGGLMWNYPIDMFDDEKYAKRLSDGVNEETLGIFLYSSEKKTQYKPIKSMVDYMEALFESISLVQEHLVIRTEKNYSRTIFIDDCGIEATDFDIELGDARYTSLFDSGYSATSKFFETRTPWSKFFTALKERFGWKE
;
A
#
# COMPACT_ATOMS: atom_id res chain seq x y z
N LEU A 1 -4.33 21.25 7.09
CA LEU A 1 -5.66 20.68 6.78
C LEU A 1 -5.85 20.78 5.27
N PHE A 2 -5.85 19.67 4.55
CA PHE A 2 -5.77 19.68 3.07
C PHE A 2 -7.14 19.59 2.39
N PHE A 3 -8.10 18.91 3.01
CA PHE A 3 -9.42 18.68 2.45
C PHE A 3 -10.51 18.95 3.50
N GLU A 4 -11.66 19.41 3.02
CA GLU A 4 -12.86 19.60 3.82
C GLU A 4 -13.60 18.26 3.96
N ALA A 5 -14.20 18.03 5.13
CA ALA A 5 -15.03 16.86 5.34
C ALA A 5 -16.35 16.98 4.56
N VAL A 6 -16.82 15.88 4.00
CA VAL A 6 -18.01 15.86 3.14
C VAL A 6 -19.22 15.42 3.94
N GLN A 7 -20.29 16.20 3.90
CA GLN A 7 -21.59 15.78 4.43
C GLN A 7 -22.31 14.92 3.39
N TYR A 8 -22.70 13.72 3.79
CA TYR A 8 -23.41 12.78 2.94
C TYR A 8 -24.33 11.90 3.79
N GLN A 9 -25.53 11.60 3.27
CA GLN A 9 -26.44 10.64 3.91
C GLN A 9 -26.34 9.30 3.21
N TYR A 10 -25.77 8.31 3.91
CA TYR A 10 -25.69 6.96 3.35
C TYR A 10 -27.08 6.33 3.21
N PRO A 11 -27.39 5.62 2.10
CA PRO A 11 -28.69 4.98 1.93
C PRO A 11 -29.07 4.08 3.10
N GLY A 12 -30.23 4.34 3.71
CA GLY A 12 -30.71 3.60 4.89
C GLY A 12 -30.35 4.21 6.24
N THR A 13 -29.74 5.40 6.27
CA THR A 13 -29.53 6.18 7.49
C THR A 13 -30.54 7.32 7.61
N ASP A 14 -30.85 7.73 8.84
CA ASP A 14 -31.88 8.76 9.10
C ASP A 14 -31.35 10.20 9.03
N GLU A 15 -30.03 10.40 9.13
CA GLU A 15 -29.37 11.71 9.20
C GLU A 15 -28.12 11.76 8.31
N GLU A 16 -27.65 12.95 7.96
CA GLU A 16 -26.37 13.12 7.26
C GLU A 16 -25.19 12.81 8.19
N GLN A 17 -24.17 12.14 7.65
CA GLN A 17 -22.91 11.91 8.35
C GLN A 17 -21.77 12.73 7.73
N CYS A 18 -20.74 12.95 8.54
CA CYS A 18 -19.52 13.62 8.12
C CYS A 18 -18.47 12.58 7.72
N TYR A 19 -18.02 12.65 6.47
CA TYR A 19 -17.03 11.74 5.89
C TYR A 19 -15.70 12.44 5.69
N VAL A 20 -14.63 11.72 6.05
CA VAL A 20 -13.24 12.10 5.82
C VAL A 20 -12.53 10.96 5.06
N ASP A 21 -11.27 11.16 4.71
CA ASP A 21 -10.49 10.08 4.10
C ASP A 21 -10.41 8.84 5.02
N GLY A 22 -10.22 7.67 4.40
CA GLY A 22 -10.08 6.41 5.12
C GLY A 22 -8.72 6.21 5.79
N GLY A 23 -7.78 7.15 5.63
CA GLY A 23 -6.39 7.01 6.05
C GLY A 23 -6.23 6.90 7.56
N LEU A 24 -7.18 7.44 8.32
CA LEU A 24 -7.22 7.36 9.79
C LEU A 24 -7.58 5.96 10.33
N MET A 25 -8.43 5.22 9.63
CA MET A 25 -9.10 4.04 10.20
C MET A 25 -8.65 2.75 9.54
N TRP A 26 -8.85 2.63 8.22
CA TRP A 26 -8.57 1.40 7.48
C TRP A 26 -7.86 1.75 6.17
N ASN A 27 -6.61 2.20 6.30
CA ASN A 27 -5.84 2.74 5.19
C ASN A 27 -5.43 1.69 4.12
N TYR A 28 -5.48 0.40 4.46
CA TYR A 28 -5.12 -0.68 3.55
C TYR A 28 -6.08 -1.89 3.64
N PRO A 29 -7.30 -1.77 3.09
CA PRO A 29 -8.36 -2.79 3.21
C PRO A 29 -8.22 -3.92 2.19
N ILE A 30 -7.04 -4.53 2.09
CA ILE A 30 -6.80 -5.62 1.12
C ILE A 30 -7.67 -6.86 1.40
N ASP A 31 -8.00 -7.08 2.67
CA ASP A 31 -8.86 -8.16 3.17
C ASP A 31 -10.35 -7.94 2.86
N MET A 32 -10.76 -6.72 2.50
CA MET A 32 -12.13 -6.49 1.99
C MET A 32 -12.44 -7.34 0.75
N PHE A 33 -11.40 -7.73 -0.01
CA PHE A 33 -11.52 -8.55 -1.21
C PHE A 33 -11.48 -10.06 -0.94
N ASP A 34 -11.38 -10.48 0.32
CA ASP A 34 -11.40 -11.90 0.74
C ASP A 34 -12.80 -12.47 0.93
N ASP A 35 -13.83 -11.69 0.60
CA ASP A 35 -15.23 -12.12 0.58
C ASP A 35 -15.53 -12.91 -0.71
N GLU A 36 -16.34 -13.96 -0.60
CA GLU A 36 -16.80 -14.78 -1.73
C GLU A 36 -17.49 -13.97 -2.83
N LYS A 37 -18.06 -12.80 -2.51
CA LYS A 37 -18.63 -11.88 -3.52
C LYS A 37 -17.58 -11.30 -4.48
N TYR A 38 -16.31 -11.23 -4.06
CA TYR A 38 -15.21 -10.66 -4.83
C TYR A 38 -14.19 -11.70 -5.28
N ALA A 39 -14.14 -12.86 -4.62
CA ALA A 39 -13.18 -13.93 -4.89
C ALA A 39 -13.87 -15.17 -5.46
N LYS A 40 -13.41 -15.64 -6.63
CA LYS A 40 -13.88 -16.93 -7.18
C LYS A 40 -13.38 -18.12 -6.39
N ARG A 41 -12.21 -17.97 -5.76
CA ARG A 41 -11.54 -18.98 -4.93
C ARG A 41 -10.76 -18.27 -3.83
N LEU A 42 -10.83 -18.84 -2.63
CA LEU A 42 -10.03 -18.42 -1.49
C LEU A 42 -9.00 -19.50 -1.17
N SER A 43 -7.78 -19.08 -0.88
CA SER A 43 -6.67 -19.92 -0.42
C SER A 43 -6.36 -19.52 1.02
N ASP A 44 -6.58 -20.43 1.98
CA ASP A 44 -6.51 -20.13 3.43
C ASP A 44 -7.34 -18.89 3.86
N GLY A 45 -8.50 -18.71 3.24
CA GLY A 45 -9.37 -17.55 3.51
C GLY A 45 -8.88 -16.24 2.88
N VAL A 46 -7.92 -16.29 1.96
CA VAL A 46 -7.33 -15.14 1.28
C VAL A 46 -7.57 -15.22 -0.23
N ASN A 47 -7.95 -14.10 -0.84
CA ASN A 47 -8.08 -13.94 -2.27
C ASN A 47 -6.71 -13.62 -2.91
N GLU A 48 -6.07 -14.65 -3.47
CA GLU A 48 -4.76 -14.52 -4.15
C GLU A 48 -4.80 -13.73 -5.47
N GLU A 49 -6.00 -13.52 -6.03
CA GLU A 49 -6.21 -12.73 -7.26
C GLU A 49 -6.19 -11.22 -6.99
N THR A 50 -6.36 -10.81 -5.73
CA THR A 50 -6.22 -9.41 -5.32
C THR A 50 -4.74 -9.04 -5.31
N LEU A 51 -4.37 -7.93 -5.97
CA LEU A 51 -3.03 -7.36 -5.88
C LEU A 51 -3.12 -6.02 -5.15
N GLY A 52 -2.44 -5.92 -4.02
CA GLY A 52 -2.37 -4.70 -3.24
C GLY A 52 -1.04 -3.98 -3.42
N ILE A 53 -1.06 -2.66 -3.30
CA ILE A 53 0.11 -1.78 -3.34
C ILE A 53 0.13 -0.99 -2.05
N PHE A 54 1.21 -1.11 -1.28
CA PHE A 54 1.34 -0.49 0.02
C PHE A 54 2.56 0.43 0.04
N LEU A 55 2.33 1.73 0.27
CA LEU A 55 3.38 2.71 0.49
C LEU A 55 3.73 2.72 1.98
N TYR A 56 5.01 2.61 2.32
CA TYR A 56 5.47 2.66 3.70
C TYR A 56 6.50 3.78 3.88
N SER A 57 6.56 4.30 5.10
CA SER A 57 7.42 5.42 5.45
C SER A 57 8.89 4.95 5.52
N SER A 58 9.77 5.55 4.73
CA SER A 58 11.19 5.19 4.73
C SER A 58 11.82 5.41 6.10
N GLU A 59 12.70 4.48 6.51
CA GLU A 59 13.53 4.63 7.73
C GLU A 59 14.43 5.88 7.67
N LYS A 60 14.64 6.45 6.48
CA LYS A 60 15.37 7.70 6.26
C LYS A 60 14.64 8.95 6.78
N LYS A 61 13.36 8.83 7.18
CA LYS A 61 12.61 9.92 7.82
C LYS A 61 13.21 10.19 9.21
N THR A 62 14.21 11.05 9.25
CA THR A 62 15.10 11.24 10.41
C THR A 62 14.70 12.42 11.28
N GLN A 63 13.67 13.19 10.91
CA GLN A 63 13.34 14.44 11.59
C GLN A 63 11.89 14.47 12.05
N TYR A 64 11.69 14.26 13.36
CA TYR A 64 10.44 14.60 14.02
C TYR A 64 10.41 16.11 14.28
N LYS A 65 9.34 16.77 13.82
CA LYS A 65 9.16 18.22 14.03
C LYS A 65 8.88 18.48 15.53
N PRO A 66 9.51 19.49 16.16
CA PRO A 66 9.22 19.84 17.54
C PRO A 66 7.78 20.37 17.67
N ILE A 67 7.04 19.90 18.66
CA ILE A 67 5.66 20.31 18.92
C ILE A 67 5.66 21.68 19.59
N LYS A 68 5.31 22.73 18.84
CA LYS A 68 5.25 24.12 19.31
C LYS A 68 3.81 24.65 19.33
N SER A 69 2.90 24.00 18.63
CA SER A 69 1.51 24.40 18.48
C SER A 69 0.54 23.23 18.62
N MET A 70 -0.75 23.53 18.79
CA MET A 70 -1.80 22.51 18.76
C MET A 70 -1.88 21.81 17.40
N VAL A 71 -1.58 22.52 16.30
CA VAL A 71 -1.56 21.93 14.96
C VAL A 71 -0.43 20.93 14.85
N ASP A 72 0.77 21.28 15.33
CA ASP A 72 1.91 20.36 15.35
C ASP A 72 1.61 19.10 16.19
N TYR A 73 0.86 19.27 17.28
CA TYR A 73 0.43 18.15 18.12
C TYR A 73 -0.55 17.23 17.38
N MET A 74 -1.52 17.78 16.66
CA MET A 74 -2.47 17.00 15.85
C MET A 74 -1.75 16.27 14.71
N GLU A 75 -0.80 16.91 14.04
CA GLU A 75 0.04 16.27 13.01
C GLU A 75 0.86 15.12 13.59
N ALA A 76 1.54 15.33 14.73
CA ALA A 76 2.32 14.28 15.38
C ALA A 76 1.46 13.08 15.83
N LEU A 77 0.25 13.33 16.32
CA LEU A 77 -0.71 12.27 16.65
C LEU A 77 -1.14 11.49 15.40
N PHE A 78 -1.45 12.19 14.32
CA PHE A 78 -1.84 11.57 13.06
C PHE A 78 -0.71 10.71 12.48
N GLU A 79 0.52 11.22 12.47
CA GLU A 79 1.70 10.45 12.06
C GLU A 79 1.90 9.20 12.92
N SER A 80 1.68 9.31 14.23
CA SER A 80 1.79 8.17 15.16
C SER A 80 0.75 7.08 14.86
N ILE A 81 -0.50 7.46 14.60
CA ILE A 81 -1.57 6.51 14.25
C ILE A 81 -1.27 5.85 12.90
N SER A 82 -0.83 6.64 11.91
CA SER A 82 -0.43 6.14 10.59
C SER A 82 0.69 5.11 10.67
N LEU A 83 1.72 5.39 11.49
CA LEU A 83 2.84 4.48 11.70
C LEU A 83 2.41 3.16 12.37
N VAL A 84 1.47 3.21 13.31
CA VAL A 84 0.90 1.98 13.92
C VAL A 84 0.18 1.14 12.87
N GLN A 85 -0.64 1.74 12.01
CA GLN A 85 -1.32 1.01 10.94
C GLN A 85 -0.32 0.36 9.97
N GLU A 86 0.73 1.09 9.59
CA GLU A 86 1.81 0.57 8.76
C GLU A 86 2.45 -0.67 9.37
N HIS A 87 2.80 -0.62 10.66
CA HIS A 87 3.35 -1.78 11.36
C HIS A 87 2.38 -2.97 11.44
N LEU A 88 1.08 -2.74 11.58
CA LEU A 88 0.08 -3.82 11.59
C LEU A 88 -0.02 -4.50 10.23
N VAL A 89 -0.02 -3.73 9.14
CA VAL A 89 -0.03 -4.28 7.77
C VAL A 89 1.23 -5.11 7.53
N ILE A 90 2.40 -4.57 7.84
CA ILE A 90 3.68 -5.28 7.65
C ILE A 90 3.74 -6.54 8.51
N ARG A 91 3.21 -6.56 9.73
CA ARG A 91 3.22 -7.78 10.56
C ARG A 91 2.23 -8.85 10.10
N THR A 92 1.33 -8.53 9.17
CA THR A 92 0.28 -9.45 8.71
C THR A 92 0.81 -10.34 7.59
N GLU A 93 1.36 -11.50 7.96
CA GLU A 93 2.07 -12.39 7.02
C GLU A 93 1.21 -12.86 5.83
N LYS A 94 -0.11 -13.00 6.04
CA LYS A 94 -1.06 -13.51 5.04
C LYS A 94 -1.12 -12.68 3.75
N ASN A 95 -0.76 -11.40 3.82
CA ASN A 95 -0.88 -10.49 2.69
C ASN A 95 0.41 -10.32 1.88
N TYR A 96 1.56 -10.85 2.35
CA TYR A 96 2.85 -10.66 1.66
C TYR A 96 2.87 -11.18 0.23
N SER A 97 2.23 -12.32 -0.03
CA SER A 97 2.21 -12.97 -1.34
C SER A 97 1.46 -12.17 -2.41
N ARG A 98 0.70 -11.16 -1.99
CA ARG A 98 -0.19 -10.35 -2.82
C ARG A 98 -0.05 -8.84 -2.59
N THR A 99 0.96 -8.41 -1.84
CA THR A 99 1.23 -7.00 -1.55
C THR A 99 2.59 -6.60 -2.10
N ILE A 100 2.61 -5.53 -2.88
CA ILE A 100 3.84 -4.86 -3.31
C ILE A 100 4.11 -3.72 -2.32
N PHE A 101 5.18 -3.87 -1.53
CA PHE A 101 5.63 -2.84 -0.60
C PHE A 101 6.58 -1.87 -1.30
N ILE A 102 6.29 -0.59 -1.25
CA ILE A 102 7.04 0.48 -1.92
C ILE A 102 7.50 1.50 -0.89
N ASP A 103 8.80 1.82 -0.93
CA ASP A 103 9.45 2.83 -0.09
C ASP A 103 9.11 4.24 -0.61
N ASP A 104 8.58 5.12 0.24
CA ASP A 104 8.28 6.52 -0.10
C ASP A 104 9.54 7.40 -0.28
N CYS A 105 10.74 6.81 -0.12
CA CYS A 105 12.04 7.45 -0.21
C CYS A 105 12.29 8.55 0.84
N GLY A 106 11.41 8.66 1.85
CA GLY A 106 11.43 9.72 2.86
C GLY A 106 10.93 11.06 2.32
N ILE A 107 10.23 11.06 1.17
CA ILE A 107 9.62 12.26 0.58
C ILE A 107 8.25 12.48 1.25
N GLU A 108 8.00 13.70 1.71
CA GLU A 108 6.73 14.02 2.37
C GLU A 108 5.55 13.84 1.39
N ALA A 109 4.47 13.20 1.84
CA ALA A 109 3.25 13.03 1.04
C ALA A 109 2.59 14.36 0.62
N THR A 110 2.95 15.45 1.29
CA THR A 110 2.45 16.82 1.05
C THR A 110 3.41 17.67 0.23
N ASP A 111 4.45 17.07 -0.33
CA ASP A 111 5.39 17.73 -1.23
C ASP A 111 4.78 17.82 -2.64
N PHE A 112 4.01 18.88 -2.86
CA PHE A 112 3.32 19.12 -4.13
C PHE A 112 4.19 19.79 -5.20
N ASP A 113 5.42 20.18 -4.86
CA ASP A 113 6.34 20.90 -5.74
C ASP A 113 7.33 19.94 -6.42
N ILE A 114 6.84 18.79 -6.87
CA ILE A 114 7.64 17.76 -7.56
C ILE A 114 7.41 17.89 -9.07
N GLU A 115 8.49 18.19 -9.81
CA GLU A 115 8.45 18.36 -11.26
C GLU A 115 8.99 17.13 -12.02
N LEU A 116 8.61 17.02 -13.29
CA LEU A 116 9.17 16.00 -14.19
C LEU A 116 10.66 16.23 -14.40
N GLY A 117 11.49 15.23 -14.11
CA GLY A 117 12.94 15.33 -14.17
C GLY A 117 13.60 15.68 -12.83
N ASP A 118 12.82 15.93 -11.78
CA ASP A 118 13.33 16.04 -10.41
C ASP A 118 13.95 14.69 -9.95
N ALA A 119 15.00 14.78 -9.14
CA ALA A 119 15.57 13.63 -8.45
C ALA A 119 14.53 12.95 -7.52
N ARG A 120 13.65 13.71 -6.87
CA ARG A 120 12.54 13.20 -6.04
C ARG A 120 11.57 12.38 -6.88
N TYR A 121 11.14 12.94 -8.01
CA TYR A 121 10.26 12.25 -8.96
C TYR A 121 10.88 10.92 -9.42
N THR A 122 12.14 10.98 -9.87
CA THR A 122 12.87 9.81 -10.35
C THR A 122 13.00 8.75 -9.25
N SER A 123 13.29 9.16 -8.01
CA SER A 123 13.40 8.25 -6.87
C SER A 123 12.09 7.54 -6.55
N LEU A 124 10.96 8.26 -6.52
CA LEU A 124 9.63 7.67 -6.31
C LEU A 124 9.28 6.68 -7.43
N PHE A 125 9.52 7.06 -8.68
CA PHE A 125 9.29 6.21 -9.84
C PHE A 125 10.12 4.92 -9.78
N ASP A 126 11.43 5.05 -9.57
CA ASP A 126 12.36 3.93 -9.52
C ASP A 126 12.07 3.01 -8.33
N SER A 127 11.66 3.56 -7.18
CA SER A 127 11.23 2.79 -6.00
C SER A 127 10.04 1.89 -6.35
N GLY A 128 8.98 2.46 -6.93
CA GLY A 128 7.80 1.72 -7.33
C GLY A 128 8.08 0.68 -8.42
N TYR A 129 8.87 1.05 -9.43
CA TYR A 129 9.28 0.15 -10.51
C TYR A 129 10.09 -1.03 -9.99
N SER A 130 11.08 -0.77 -9.14
CA SER A 130 11.98 -1.79 -8.59
C SER A 130 11.25 -2.73 -7.64
N ALA A 131 10.41 -2.21 -6.74
CA ALA A 131 9.59 -3.00 -5.84
C ALA A 131 8.65 -3.93 -6.59
N THR A 132 7.96 -3.41 -7.62
CA THR A 132 7.06 -4.18 -8.47
C THR A 132 7.81 -5.25 -9.27
N SER A 133 8.94 -4.90 -9.88
CA SER A 133 9.77 -5.84 -10.64
C SER A 133 10.24 -6.99 -9.75
N LYS A 134 10.76 -6.69 -8.57
CA LYS A 134 11.21 -7.68 -7.59
C LYS A 134 10.07 -8.59 -7.11
N PHE A 135 8.88 -8.02 -6.89
CA PHE A 135 7.69 -8.80 -6.53
C PHE A 135 7.34 -9.82 -7.61
N PHE A 136 7.34 -9.42 -8.88
CA PHE A 136 7.05 -10.35 -9.97
C PHE A 136 8.19 -11.33 -10.26
N GLU A 137 9.45 -10.93 -10.10
CA GLU A 137 10.61 -11.83 -10.22
C GLU A 137 10.54 -12.98 -9.21
N THR A 138 10.27 -12.67 -7.95
CA THR A 138 10.10 -13.67 -6.88
C THR A 138 8.86 -14.56 -7.07
N ARG A 139 7.79 -14.01 -7.67
CA ARG A 139 6.60 -14.77 -8.09
C ARG A 139 6.81 -15.60 -9.35
N THR A 140 7.83 -15.32 -10.17
CA THR A 140 8.10 -16.10 -11.38
C THR A 140 8.42 -17.52 -10.96
N PRO A 141 7.52 -18.49 -11.18
CA PRO A 141 7.70 -19.77 -10.54
C PRO A 141 8.83 -20.51 -11.25
N TRP A 142 9.45 -21.43 -10.53
CA TRP A 142 10.22 -22.55 -11.07
C TRP A 142 9.52 -23.24 -12.26
N SER A 143 8.22 -23.03 -12.48
CA SER A 143 7.49 -23.41 -13.69
C SER A 143 8.03 -22.77 -14.97
N LYS A 144 8.41 -21.49 -15.04
CA LYS A 144 9.06 -20.93 -16.25
C LYS A 144 10.43 -21.55 -16.48
N PHE A 145 11.18 -21.83 -15.40
CA PHE A 145 12.44 -22.56 -15.46
C PHE A 145 12.26 -23.98 -15.99
N PHE A 146 11.29 -24.76 -15.46
CA PHE A 146 11.00 -26.13 -15.91
C PHE A 146 10.31 -26.19 -17.27
N THR A 147 9.50 -25.21 -17.66
CA THR A 147 8.94 -25.08 -19.02
C THR A 147 10.06 -24.81 -20.02
N ALA A 148 10.97 -23.87 -19.72
CA ALA A 148 12.15 -23.61 -20.54
C ALA A 148 13.13 -24.82 -20.57
N LEU A 149 13.25 -25.57 -19.45
CA LEU A 149 14.07 -26.78 -19.39
C LEU A 149 13.44 -27.93 -20.19
N LYS A 150 12.12 -28.13 -20.09
CA LYS A 150 11.37 -29.14 -20.86
C LYS A 150 11.43 -28.85 -22.36
N GLU A 151 11.28 -27.59 -22.77
CA GLU A 151 11.46 -27.17 -24.17
C GLU A 151 12.89 -27.41 -24.67
N ARG A 152 13.90 -27.15 -23.83
CA ARG A 152 15.32 -27.35 -24.17
C ARG A 152 15.75 -28.82 -24.27
N PHE A 153 15.16 -29.70 -23.47
CA PHE A 153 15.45 -31.15 -23.48
C PHE A 153 14.46 -31.99 -24.31
N GLY A 154 13.45 -31.36 -24.91
CA GLY A 154 12.58 -31.99 -25.91
C GLY A 154 11.60 -33.04 -25.35
N TRP A 155 11.27 -32.98 -24.07
CA TRP A 155 10.38 -33.96 -23.44
C TRP A 155 8.92 -33.64 -23.82
N LYS A 156 8.38 -34.42 -24.76
CA LYS A 156 6.94 -34.47 -25.05
C LYS A 156 6.29 -35.54 -24.17
N GLU A 157 5.05 -35.26 -23.73
CA GLU A 157 4.19 -36.25 -23.06
C GLU A 157 3.96 -37.50 -23.92
#